data_AF-A0A537TAW6-F1
#
_entry.id   AF-A0A537TAW6-F1
#
_cell.length_a   1.000
_cell.length_b   1.000
_cell.length_c   1.000
_cell.angle_alpha   90.00
_cell.angle_beta   90.00
_cell.angle_gamma   90.00
#
_symmetry.space_group_name_H-M   'P 1'
#
loop_
_entity.id
_entity.type
_entity.pdbx_description
1 polymer ?
#
loop_
_entity_poly.entity_id
_entity_poly.type
_entity_poly.pdbx_seq_one_letter_code
_entity_poly.pdbx_strand_id
1 'polypeptide(L)'
;MNGPAFDRREFAIGLGAIVVAFSLDPRLARGQERLPGSLENNRRLDAWIRINAEGTATIFTGKVELGQGIQTALAQIAAEEL
;
A
#
# COMPACT_ATOMS: atom_id res chain seq x y z
N MET A 1 19.69 -23.14 39.43
CA MET A 1 19.02 -21.93 39.94
C MET A 1 17.90 -21.62 38.95
N ASN A 2 16.66 -21.99 39.27
CA ASN A 2 15.53 -21.77 38.36
C ASN A 2 14.93 -20.42 38.72
N GLY A 3 15.13 -19.41 37.86
CA GLY A 3 14.44 -18.13 38.01
C GLY A 3 12.93 -18.30 37.83
N PRO A 4 12.12 -17.38 38.36
CA PRO A 4 10.67 -17.42 38.17
C PRO A 4 10.32 -17.44 36.68
N ALA A 5 9.56 -18.45 36.25
CA ALA A 5 9.06 -18.57 34.89
C ALA A 5 7.78 -17.73 34.78
N PHE A 6 7.91 -16.49 34.32
CA PHE A 6 6.75 -15.61 34.08
C PHE A 6 6.20 -15.83 32.67
N ASP A 7 4.89 -15.97 32.55
CA ASP A 7 4.22 -15.82 31.24
C ASP A 7 3.97 -14.32 30.96
N ARG A 8 3.84 -13.96 29.67
CA ARG A 8 3.61 -12.58 29.19
C ARG A 8 2.46 -11.89 29.94
N ARG A 9 1.44 -12.66 30.30
CA ARG A 9 0.28 -12.19 31.06
C ARG A 9 0.63 -11.80 32.49
N GLU A 10 1.41 -12.62 33.20
CA GLU A 10 1.83 -12.35 34.58
C GLU A 10 2.77 -11.15 34.65
N PHE A 11 3.68 -11.04 33.67
CA PHE A 11 4.57 -9.91 33.54
C PHE A 11 3.82 -8.58 33.30
N ALA A 12 2.81 -8.59 32.41
CA ALA A 12 2.02 -7.40 32.13
C ALA A 12 1.14 -6.96 33.31
N ILE A 13 0.59 -7.91 34.07
CA ILE A 13 -0.21 -7.62 35.28
C ILE A 13 0.67 -7.04 36.39
N GLY A 14 1.89 -7.56 36.58
CA GLY A 14 2.83 -7.06 37.60
C GLY A 14 3.30 -5.61 37.37
N LEU A 15 3.30 -5.14 36.13
CA LEU A 15 3.66 -3.76 35.75
C LEU A 15 2.57 -2.72 36.08
N GLY A 16 1.36 -3.14 36.45
CA GLY A 16 0.26 -2.24 36.85
C GLY A 16 -0.44 -1.54 35.68
N ALA A 17 0.29 -0.85 34.80
CA ALA A 17 -0.26 -0.24 33.58
C ALA A 17 0.80 -0.10 32.47
N ILE A 18 0.36 -0.18 31.21
CA ILE A 18 1.16 0.17 30.03
C ILE A 18 0.52 1.42 29.42
N VAL A 19 1.31 2.49 29.27
CA VAL A 19 0.91 3.71 28.56
C VAL A 19 1.56 3.71 27.19
N VAL A 20 0.75 3.73 26.13
CA VAL A 20 1.21 3.88 24.75
C VAL A 20 0.79 5.27 24.27
N ALA A 21 1.76 6.05 23.82
CA ALA A 21 1.53 7.34 23.17
C ALA A 21 2.05 7.29 21.74
N PHE A 22 1.32 7.91 20.82
CA PHE A 22 1.74 8.13 19.45
C PHE A 22 1.41 9.55 19.03
N SER A 23 2.12 10.06 18.02
CA SER A 23 1.87 11.37 17.41
C SER A 23 1.31 11.16 16.00
N LEU A 24 0.33 11.96 15.62
CA LEU A 24 -0.18 12.00 14.25
C LEU A 24 0.58 13.09 13.49
N ASP A 25 1.32 12.71 12.45
CA ASP A 25 1.92 13.70 11.54
C ASP A 25 0.83 14.31 10.65
N PRO A 26 0.56 15.63 10.72
CA PRO A 26 -0.44 16.29 9.87
C PRO A 26 -0.15 16.15 8.37
N ARG A 27 1.08 15.81 7.97
CA ARG A 27 1.43 15.50 6.58
C ARG A 27 0.78 14.20 6.09
N LEU A 28 0.51 13.27 7.00
CA LEU A 28 -0.28 12.06 6.70
C LEU A 28 -1.77 12.40 6.56
N ALA A 29 -2.22 13.55 7.08
CA ALA A 29 -3.57 14.06 6.90
C ALA A 29 -3.74 14.88 5.61
N ARG A 30 -2.76 14.87 4.69
CA ARG A 30 -2.93 15.46 3.36
C ARG A 30 -4.11 14.81 2.67
N GLY A 31 -5.16 15.61 2.44
CA GLY A 31 -6.25 15.25 1.56
C GLY A 31 -5.70 14.80 0.20
N GLN A 32 -6.41 13.84 -0.40
CA GLN A 32 -6.13 13.21 -1.69
C GLN A 32 -5.43 14.17 -2.67
N GLU A 33 -4.15 13.92 -2.98
CA GLU A 33 -3.38 14.73 -3.93
C GLU A 33 -4.15 14.89 -5.24
N ARG A 34 -4.06 16.09 -5.84
CA ARG A 34 -4.70 16.37 -7.13
C ARG A 34 -4.08 15.48 -8.20
N LEU A 35 -4.88 14.57 -8.75
CA LEU A 35 -4.46 13.67 -9.81
C LEU A 35 -4.52 14.38 -11.17
N PRO A 36 -3.70 13.99 -12.15
CA PRO A 36 -3.73 14.60 -13.46
C PRO A 36 -4.98 14.20 -14.27
N GLY A 37 -5.56 15.17 -14.97
CA GLY A 37 -6.59 14.93 -16.00
C GLY A 37 -7.82 14.16 -15.49
N SER A 38 -8.20 13.12 -16.22
CA SER A 38 -9.42 12.34 -15.91
C SER A 38 -9.33 11.55 -14.61
N LEU A 39 -8.13 11.34 -14.05
CA LEU A 39 -7.96 10.63 -12.79
C LEU A 39 -8.48 11.46 -11.61
N GLU A 40 -8.44 12.79 -11.70
CA GLU A 40 -9.06 13.66 -10.68
C GLU A 40 -10.57 13.47 -10.61
N ASN A 41 -11.20 13.35 -11.78
CA ASN A 41 -12.65 13.23 -11.90
C ASN A 41 -13.13 11.78 -11.71
N ASN A 42 -12.23 10.79 -11.81
CA ASN A 42 -12.52 9.37 -11.68
C ASN A 42 -11.37 8.65 -10.93
N ARG A 43 -11.26 8.94 -9.63
CA ARG A 43 -10.20 8.47 -8.72
C ARG A 43 -10.36 6.99 -8.30
N ARG A 44 -10.70 6.12 -9.25
CA ARG A 44 -10.85 4.68 -9.01
C ARG A 44 -9.55 3.89 -9.13
N LEU A 45 -8.47 4.57 -9.52
CA LEU A 45 -7.14 3.99 -9.66
C LEU A 45 -6.16 4.72 -8.73
N ASP A 46 -5.77 4.05 -7.67
CA ASP A 46 -4.83 4.52 -6.64
C ASP A 46 -3.41 3.95 -6.81
N ALA A 47 -3.27 2.86 -7.58
CA ALA A 47 -2.00 2.27 -7.99
C ALA A 47 -2.05 1.78 -9.45
N TRP A 48 -0.97 2.00 -10.21
CA TRP A 48 -0.89 1.62 -11.63
C TRP A 48 -0.20 0.29 -11.89
N ILE A 49 0.64 -0.18 -10.95
CA ILE A 49 1.44 -1.40 -11.11
C ILE A 49 1.35 -2.20 -9.82
N ARG A 50 1.10 -3.49 -9.93
CA ARG A 50 1.23 -4.47 -8.85
C ARG A 50 2.24 -5.52 -9.26
N ILE A 51 3.27 -5.71 -8.43
CA ILE A 51 4.16 -6.87 -8.54
C ILE A 51 3.54 -8.02 -7.75
N ASN A 52 3.30 -9.14 -8.42
CA ASN A 52 2.69 -10.33 -7.84
C ASN A 52 3.78 -11.23 -7.24
N ALA A 53 3.39 -12.09 -6.29
CA ALA A 53 4.33 -12.95 -5.58
C ALA A 53 5.02 -13.98 -6.50
N GLU A 54 4.39 -14.33 -7.62
CA GLU A 54 4.87 -15.31 -8.58
C GLU A 54 5.86 -14.73 -9.59
N GLY A 55 6.35 -13.50 -9.39
CA GLY A 55 7.27 -12.84 -10.31
C GLY A 55 6.62 -12.31 -11.58
N THR A 56 5.30 -12.04 -11.54
CA THR A 56 4.56 -11.37 -12.62
C THR A 56 4.16 -9.96 -12.20
N ALA A 57 3.78 -9.12 -13.15
CA ALA A 57 3.23 -7.80 -12.86
C ALA A 57 1.83 -7.63 -13.46
N THR A 58 0.96 -6.90 -12.76
CA THR A 58 -0.34 -6.45 -13.27
C THR A 58 -0.31 -4.95 -13.43
N ILE A 59 -0.58 -4.48 -14.65
CA ILE A 59 -0.62 -3.07 -15.00
C ILE A 59 -2.08 -2.63 -15.12
N PHE A 60 -2.43 -1.57 -14.41
CA PHE A 60 -3.74 -0.97 -14.41
C PHE A 60 -3.73 0.33 -15.19
N THR A 61 -4.77 0.56 -16.00
CA THR A 61 -4.93 1.80 -16.76
C THR A 61 -6.33 2.36 -16.60
N GLY A 62 -6.41 3.69 -16.45
CA GLY A 62 -7.67 4.44 -16.48
C GLY A 62 -8.13 4.78 -17.90
N LYS A 63 -7.44 4.29 -18.93
CA LYS A 63 -7.79 4.48 -20.34
C LYS A 63 -8.61 3.30 -20.85
N VAL A 64 -9.61 3.61 -21.65
CA VAL A 64 -10.41 2.61 -22.36
C VAL A 64 -9.69 2.20 -23.63
N GLU A 65 -9.64 0.91 -23.89
CA GLU A 65 -9.19 0.32 -25.14
C GLU A 65 -10.37 0.21 -26.11
N LEU A 66 -10.25 0.81 -27.31
CA LEU A 66 -11.25 0.74 -28.39
C LEU A 66 -10.61 0.31 -29.73
N GLY A 67 -9.49 -0.40 -29.70
CA GLY A 67 -8.76 -0.91 -30.88
C GLY A 67 -7.46 -0.18 -31.20
N GLN A 68 -6.97 0.68 -30.31
CA GLN A 68 -5.69 1.39 -30.46
C GLN A 68 -4.48 0.53 -30.06
N GLY A 69 -4.68 -0.55 -29.31
CA GLY A 69 -3.61 -1.44 -28.85
C GLY A 69 -2.84 -0.92 -27.64
N ILE A 70 -3.46 -0.07 -26.82
CA ILE A 70 -2.88 0.47 -25.58
C ILE A 70 -2.52 -0.66 -24.61
N GLN A 71 -3.34 -1.71 -24.51
CA GLN A 71 -3.04 -2.84 -23.62
C GLN A 71 -1.72 -3.53 -23.99
N THR A 72 -1.50 -3.78 -25.28
CA THR A 72 -0.27 -4.42 -25.78
C THR A 72 0.94 -3.52 -25.57
N ALA A 73 0.82 -2.23 -25.91
CA ALA A 73 1.90 -1.28 -25.76
C ALA A 73 2.32 -1.12 -24.29
N LEU A 74 1.37 -1.01 -23.37
CA LEU A 74 1.65 -0.94 -21.93
C LEU A 74 2.30 -2.22 -21.40
N ALA A 75 1.90 -3.39 -21.88
CA ALA A 75 2.54 -4.64 -21.50
C ALA A 75 4.00 -4.72 -21.96
N GLN A 76 4.30 -4.27 -23.19
CA GLN A 76 5.67 -4.23 -23.72
C GLN A 76 6.55 -3.24 -22.94
N ILE A 77 6.07 -2.03 -22.71
CA ILE A 77 6.80 -1.02 -21.91
C ILE A 77 7.09 -1.56 -20.52
N ALA A 78 6.09 -2.16 -19.85
CA ALA A 78 6.29 -2.72 -18.51
C ALA A 78 7.28 -3.88 -18.50
N ALA A 79 7.33 -4.70 -19.56
CA ALA A 79 8.28 -5.80 -19.67
C ALA A 79 9.73 -5.35 -19.92
N GLU A 80 9.94 -4.13 -20.43
CA GLU A 80 11.29 -3.59 -20.68
C GLU A 80 11.83 -2.80 -19.48
N GLU A 81 10.96 -2.14 -18.72
CA GLU A 81 11.35 -1.26 -17.60
C GLU A 81 11.40 -1.96 -16.23
N LEU A 82 10.76 -3.13 -16.09
CA LEU A 82 10.74 -3.93 -14.84
C LEU A 82 11.79 -5.05 -14.90
#